data_AF-A0A4R6C699-F1
#
_entry.id   AF-A0A4R6C699-F1
#
_cell.length_a   1.000
_cell.length_b   1.000
_cell.length_c   1.000
_cell.angle_alpha   90.00
_cell.angle_beta   90.00
_cell.angle_gamma   90.00
#
_symmetry.space_group_name_H-M   'P 1'
#
loop_
_entity.id
_entity.type
_entity.pdbx_description
1 polymer ?
#
loop_
_entity_poly.entity_id
_entity_poly.type
_entity_poly.pdbx_seq_one_letter_code
_entity_poly.pdbx_strand_id
1 'polypeptide(L)' 'MFLDIIIILMLLAGLSLGVYTMNSVIIDEFKARNIKQAYIYLYLTMFGALIIVAVITFCFQNILIDVSNLFYRS' A
#
# COMPACT_ATOMS: atom_id res chain seq x y z
N MET A 1 0.70 -12.40 -14.84
CA MET A 1 -0.50 -12.84 -14.06
C MET A 1 -0.23 -13.47 -12.67
N PHE A 2 0.26 -14.72 -12.53
CA PHE A 2 0.33 -15.39 -11.19
C PHE A 2 1.28 -14.70 -10.20
N LEU A 3 2.46 -14.29 -10.68
CA LEU A 3 3.44 -13.54 -9.90
C LEU A 3 2.88 -12.18 -9.44
N ASP A 4 2.16 -11.47 -10.30
CA ASP A 4 1.55 -10.17 -9.99
C ASP A 4 0.50 -10.28 -8.87
N ILE A 5 -0.28 -11.37 -8.85
CA ILE A 5 -1.26 -11.64 -7.78
C ILE A 5 -0.54 -11.83 -6.44
N ILE A 6 0.56 -12.59 -6.41
CA ILE A 6 1.36 -12.77 -5.19
C ILE A 6 1.93 -11.45 -4.70
N ILE A 7 2.46 -10.62 -5.61
CA ILE A 7 3.00 -9.30 -5.30
C ILE A 7 1.91 -8.41 -4.70
N ILE A 8 0.70 -8.38 -5.29
CA ILE A 8 -0.43 -7.63 -4.77
C ILE A 8 -0.79 -8.08 -3.34
N LEU A 9 -0.87 -9.39 -3.10
CA LEU A 9 -1.20 -9.93 -1.78
C LEU A 9 -0.14 -9.56 -0.73
N MET A 10 1.15 -9.67 -1.07
CA MET A 10 2.25 -9.26 -0.20
C MET A 10 2.22 -7.76 0.11
N LEU A 11 1.98 -6.93 -0.91
CA LEU A 11 1.89 -5.47 -0.75
C LEU A 11 0.67 -5.07 0.10
N LEU A 12 -0.47 -5.73 -0.06
CA LEU A 12 -1.66 -5.49 0.76
C LEU A 12 -1.41 -5.87 2.22
N ALA A 13 -0.86 -7.05 2.47
CA ALA A 13 -0.53 -7.50 3.83
C ALA A 13 0.50 -6.57 4.48
N GLY A 14 1.55 -6.20 3.75
CA GLY A 14 2.58 -5.26 4.21
C GLY A 14 2.01 -3.86 4.49
N LEU A 15 1.12 -3.37 3.63
CA LEU A 15 0.44 -2.08 3.81
C LEU A 15 -0.44 -2.09 5.07
N SER A 16 -1.26 -3.12 5.25
CA SER A 16 -2.12 -3.25 6.44
C SER A 16 -1.30 -3.30 7.73
N LEU A 17 -0.24 -4.11 7.76
CA LEU A 17 0.64 -4.24 8.92
C LEU A 17 1.41 -2.93 9.19
N GLY A 18 1.94 -2.31 8.14
CA GLY A 18 2.69 -1.06 8.22
C GLY A 18 1.85 0.11 8.73
N VAL A 19 0.64 0.28 8.19
CA VAL A 19 -0.31 1.30 8.63
C VAL A 19 -0.74 1.07 10.07
N TYR A 20 -1.04 -0.18 10.46
CA TYR A 20 -1.37 -0.52 11.84
C TYR A 20 -0.25 -0.15 12.81
N THR A 21 0.98 -0.54 12.48
CA THR A 21 2.16 -0.29 13.33
C THR A 21 2.44 1.20 13.45
N MET A 22 2.44 1.94 12.34
CA MET A 22 2.67 3.39 12.35
C MET A 22 1.56 4.15 13.06
N ASN A 23 0.31 3.73 12.92
CA ASN A 23 -0.80 4.34 13.66
C ASN A 23 -0.64 4.19 15.17
N SER A 24 -0.15 3.04 15.66
CA SER A 24 0.16 2.88 17.08
C SER A 24 1.22 3.89 17.54
N VAL A 25 2.30 4.04 16.77
CA VAL A 25 3.37 5.01 17.07
C VAL A 25 2.84 6.45 17.07
N ILE A 26 2.02 6.81 16.08
CA ILE A 26 1.41 8.14 15.98
C ILE A 26 0.53 8.43 17.20
N ILE A 27 -0.28 7.47 17.63
CA ILE A 27 -1.13 7.60 18.82
C ILE A 27 -0.28 7.82 20.07
N ASP A 28 0.82 7.09 20.22
CA ASP A 28 1.71 7.24 21.37
C ASP A 28 2.44 8.59 21.38
N GLU A 29 2.83 9.12 20.21
CA GLU A 29 3.36 10.49 20.08
C GLU A 29 2.32 11.56 20.43
N PHE A 30 1.04 11.36 20.03
CA PHE A 30 -0.05 12.25 20.44
C PHE A 30 -0.26 12.22 21.96
N LYS A 31 -0.22 11.05 22.60
CA LYS A 31 -0.31 10.92 24.06
C LYS A 31 0.87 11.60 24.78
N ALA A 32 2.07 11.54 24.19
CA ALA A 32 3.26 12.22 24.70
C ALA A 32 3.25 13.75 24.47
N ARG A 33 2.20 14.31 23.84
CA ARG A 33 2.07 15.72 23.42
C ARG A 33 3.13 16.17 22.41
N ASN A 34 3.78 15.24 21.71
CA ASN A 34 4.73 15.50 20.63
C ASN A 34 4.02 15.72 19.29
N ILE A 35 3.15 16.73 19.25
CA ILE A 35 2.20 16.96 18.15
C ILE A 35 2.90 17.09 16.79
N LYS A 36 4.03 17.81 16.73
CA LYS A 36 4.79 17.99 15.49
C LYS A 36 5.33 16.65 14.94
N GLN A 37 5.84 15.80 15.82
CA GLN A 37 6.40 14.50 15.46
C GLN A 37 5.29 13.56 14.96
N ALA A 38 4.14 13.56 15.65
CA ALA A 38 2.97 12.78 15.27
C ALA A 38 2.47 13.13 13.86
N TYR A 39 2.41 14.43 13.51
CA TYR A 39 2.05 14.86 12.16
C TYR A 39 3.06 14.40 11.11
N ILE A 40 4.36 14.46 11.39
CA ILE A 40 5.40 14.00 10.46
C ILE A 40 5.21 12.50 10.16
N TYR A 41 5.02 11.67 11.19
CA TYR A 41 4.79 10.24 10.99
C TYR A 41 3.48 9.95 10.25
N LEU A 42 2.43 10.74 10.50
CA LEU A 42 1.16 10.60 9.79
C LEU A 42 1.31 10.91 8.30
N TYR A 43 1.94 12.03 7.94
CA TYR A 43 2.19 12.38 6.54
C TYR A 43 3.11 11.38 5.84
N LEU A 44 4.15 10.90 6.53
CA LEU A 44 5.05 9.87 5.99
C LEU A 44 4.29 8.56 5.70
N THR A 45 3.42 8.15 6.62
CA THR A 45 2.59 6.94 6.47
C THR A 45 1.61 7.07 5.30
N MET A 46 0.95 8.23 5.16
CA MET A 46 0.05 8.49 4.04
C MET A 46 0.80 8.45 2.69
N PHE A 47 1.97 9.10 2.61
CA PHE A 47 2.76 9.12 1.38
C PHE A 47 3.29 7.72 1.02
N GLY A 48 3.76 6.96 2.01
CA GLY A 48 4.18 5.57 1.81
C GLY A 48 3.03 4.67 1.31
N ALA A 49 1.84 4.85 1.88
CA ALA A 49 0.65 4.12 1.43
C ALA A 49 0.29 4.44 -0.03
N LEU A 50 0.37 5.70 -0.46
CA LEU A 50 0.13 6.10 -1.85
C LEU A 50 1.08 5.40 -2.83
N ILE A 51 2.36 5.29 -2.48
CA ILE A 51 3.35 4.59 -3.32
C ILE A 51 2.97 3.12 -3.48
N ILE A 52 2.63 2.44 -2.38
CA ILE A 52 2.25 1.02 -2.42
C ILE A 52 0.98 0.82 -3.26
N VAL A 53 -0.02 1.68 -3.11
CA VAL A 53 -1.26 1.62 -3.90
C VAL A 53 -0.99 1.85 -5.39
N ALA A 54 -0.05 2.75 -5.74
CA ALA A 54 0.34 2.96 -7.13
C ALA A 54 0.96 1.70 -7.75
N VAL A 55 1.82 0.99 -7.00
CA VAL A 55 2.41 -0.29 -7.45
C VAL A 55 1.33 -1.36 -7.62
N ILE A 56 0.40 -1.47 -6.67
CA ILE A 56 -0.74 -2.41 -6.78
C ILE A 56 -1.57 -2.11 -8.03
N THR A 57 -1.86 -0.83 -8.29
CA THR A 57 -2.63 -0.40 -9.47
C THR A 57 -1.92 -0.79 -10.77
N PHE A 58 -0.61 -0.61 -10.82
CA PHE A 58 0.21 -1.03 -11.97
C PHE A 58 0.17 -2.55 -12.19
N CYS A 59 0.30 -3.36 -11.13
CA CYS A 59 0.15 -4.81 -11.22
C CYS A 59 -1.24 -5.23 -11.73
N PHE A 60 -2.30 -4.55 -11.27
CA PHE A 60 -3.67 -4.79 -11.77
C PHE A 60 -3.82 -4.47 -13.26
N GLN A 61 -3.20 -3.39 -13.75
CA GLN A 61 -3.20 -3.07 -15.18
C GLN A 61 -2.57 -4.18 -16.01
N ASN A 62 -1.43 -4.73 -15.57
CA ASN A 62 -0.78 -5.85 -16.27
C ASN A 62 -1.66 -7.09 -16.31
N ILE A 63 -2.31 -7.44 -15.19
CA ILE A 63 -3.26 -8.56 -15.15
C ILE A 63 -4.43 -8.34 -16.12
N LEU A 64 -4.98 -7.11 -16.17
CA LEU A 64 -6.06 -6.77 -17.09
C LEU A 64 -5.63 -6.91 -18.57
N ILE A 65 -4.41 -6.50 -18.92
CA ILE A 65 -3.85 -6.65 -20.26
C ILE A 65 -3.63 -8.13 -20.61
N ASP A 66 -3.10 -8.93 -19.68
CA ASP A 66 -2.92 -10.37 -19.87
C ASP A 66 -4.27 -11.06 -20.14
N VAL A 67 -5.30 -10.71 -19.35
CA VAL A 67 -6.65 -11.26 -19.48
C VAL A 67 -7.32 -10.79 -20.78
N SER A 68 -7.20 -9.52 -21.16
CA SER A 68 -7.79 -9.02 -22.40
C SER A 68 -7.15 -9.67 -23.63
N ASN A 69 -5.84 -9.89 -23.62
CA ASN A 69 -5.12 -10.60 -24.69
C ASN A 69 -5.58 -12.05 -24.85
N LEU A 70 -5.99 -12.72 -23.76
CA LEU A 70 -6.57 -14.07 -23.82
C LEU A 70 -7.90 -14.08 -24.59
N PHE A 71 -8.73 -13.06 -24.43
CA PHE A 71 -10.02 -12.95 -25.13
C PHE A 71 -9.89 -12.43 -26.56
N TYR A 72 -8.90 -11.58 -26.84
CA TYR A 72 -8.65 -11.03 -28.19
C TYR A 72 -7.84 -11.96 -29.11
N ARG A 73 -7.21 -13.02 -28.58
CA ARG A 73 -6.54 -14.07 -29.38
C ARG A 73 -7.46 -15.21 -29.81
N SER A 74 -8.74 -15.20 -29.42
CA SER A 74 -9.77 -16.08 -29.99
C SER A 74 -10.34 -15.49 -31.27
#